data_AF-A0A9X9C076-F1
#
_entry.id   AF-A0A9X9C076-F1
#
_cell.length_a   1.000
_cell.length_b   1.000
_cell.length_c   1.000
_cell.angle_alpha   90.00
_cell.angle_beta   90.00
_cell.angle_gamma   90.00
#
_symmetry.space_group_name_H-M   'P 1'
#
loop_
_entity.id
_entity.type
_entity.pdbx_description
1 polymer ?
#
loop_
_entity_poly.entity_id
_entity_poly.type
_entity_poly.pdbx_seq_one_letter_code
_entity_poly.pdbx_strand_id
1 'polypeptide(L)'
;MSNVANKSLPVIAGVLISTDDEGRFNLNALHKASGLGANKAPAQWLRTNAAQELVQEVTDMQICTSPIHSIKGGPNQGTFAHELLAVEYAGWISPAFRLKFEAHSGGLLCYSLGINVYFWTS
;
A
#
# COMPACT_ATOMS: atom_id res chain seq x y z
N MET A 1 -3.14 12.61 28.71
CA MET A 1 -2.68 13.47 27.60
C MET A 1 -2.08 12.55 26.55
N SER A 2 -2.91 12.02 25.65
CA SER A 2 -2.46 11.07 24.63
C SER A 2 -1.62 11.84 23.62
N ASN A 3 -0.32 11.54 23.61
CA ASN A 3 0.63 12.04 22.63
C ASN A 3 0.08 11.65 21.25
N VAL A 4 -0.55 12.61 20.56
CA VAL A 4 -0.95 12.50 19.17
C VAL A 4 0.35 12.38 18.41
N ALA A 5 0.81 11.14 18.25
CA ALA A 5 1.95 10.79 17.44
C ALA A 5 1.76 11.53 16.13
N ASN A 6 2.75 12.36 15.79
CA ASN A 6 2.88 13.01 14.50
C ASN A 6 2.92 11.89 13.46
N LYS A 7 1.74 11.45 13.05
CA LYS A 7 1.53 10.40 12.06
C LYS A 7 1.87 11.07 10.74
N SER A 8 3.16 11.12 10.46
CA SER A 8 3.70 11.56 9.19
C SER A 8 3.03 10.68 8.15
N LEU A 9 1.97 11.22 7.53
CA LEU A 9 1.20 10.50 6.53
C LEU A 9 2.15 10.32 5.36
N PRO A 10 2.53 9.09 4.99
CA PRO A 10 3.33 8.89 3.79
C PRO A 10 2.54 9.46 2.61
N VAL A 11 3.08 10.51 1.99
CA VAL A 11 2.60 11.15 0.77
C VAL A 11 2.94 10.22 -0.39
N ILE A 12 2.20 9.13 -0.50
CA ILE A 12 2.34 8.20 -1.60
C ILE A 12 1.77 8.86 -2.85
N ALA A 13 2.60 8.95 -3.89
CA ALA A 13 2.21 9.50 -5.19
C ALA A 13 1.73 10.96 -5.21
N GLY A 14 1.99 11.75 -4.16
CA GLY A 14 1.46 13.11 -4.01
C GLY A 14 0.12 13.18 -3.27
N VAL A 15 -0.37 12.04 -2.76
CA VAL A 15 -1.61 11.94 -1.99
C VAL A 15 -1.28 11.46 -0.58
N LEU A 16 -1.81 12.19 0.42
CA LEU A 16 -1.75 11.78 1.82
C LEU A 16 -2.60 10.51 1.99
N ILE A 17 -1.95 9.37 2.18
CA ILE A 17 -2.68 8.12 2.41
C ILE A 17 -2.85 7.93 3.91
N SER A 18 -4.08 8.17 4.37
CA SER A 18 -4.46 7.92 5.76
C SER A 18 -4.33 6.43 6.07
N THR A 19 -3.54 6.11 7.09
CA THR A 19 -3.56 4.79 7.70
C THR A 19 -4.52 4.78 8.90
N ASP A 20 -5.07 3.62 9.23
CA ASP A 20 -5.89 3.45 10.44
C ASP A 20 -5.02 3.35 11.71
N ASP A 21 -5.66 3.19 12.88
CA ASP A 21 -4.97 3.09 14.17
C ASP A 21 -4.03 1.87 14.27
N GLU A 22 -4.21 0.89 13.39
CA GLU A 22 -3.37 -0.31 13.25
C GLU A 22 -2.26 -0.13 12.20
N GLY A 23 -2.15 1.04 11.55
CA GLY A 23 -1.13 1.31 10.55
C GLY A 23 -1.43 0.76 9.15
N ARG A 24 -2.65 0.27 8.88
CA ARG A 24 -3.05 -0.25 7.57
C ARG A 24 -3.36 0.85 6.58
N PHE A 25 -2.95 0.69 5.33
CA PHE A 25 -3.10 1.65 4.24
C PHE A 25 -4.45 1.52 3.55
N ASN A 26 -5.12 2.65 3.29
CA ASN A 26 -6.39 2.67 2.59
C ASN A 26 -6.21 2.49 1.07
N LEU A 27 -6.45 1.28 0.56
CA LEU A 27 -6.37 0.95 -0.87
C LEU A 27 -7.33 1.76 -1.74
N ASN A 28 -8.45 2.25 -1.19
CA ASN A 28 -9.36 3.11 -1.94
C ASN A 28 -8.78 4.52 -2.13
N ALA A 29 -8.02 5.01 -1.16
CA ALA A 29 -7.26 6.25 -1.33
C ALA A 29 -6.17 6.09 -2.40
N LEU A 30 -5.44 4.96 -2.40
CA LEU A 30 -4.50 4.61 -3.48
C LEU A 30 -5.19 4.56 -4.84
N HIS A 31 -6.34 3.90 -4.93
CA HIS A 31 -7.10 3.78 -6.18
C HIS A 31 -7.53 5.16 -6.70
N LYS A 32 -8.09 6.01 -5.83
CA LYS A 32 -8.45 7.40 -6.17
C LYS A 32 -7.24 8.21 -6.61
N ALA A 33 -6.10 8.08 -5.92
CA ALA A 33 -4.84 8.74 -6.27
C ALA A 33 -4.30 8.31 -7.64
N SER A 34 -4.50 7.04 -8.01
CA SER A 34 -4.09 6.52 -9.32
C SER A 34 -4.94 7.05 -10.47
N GLY A 35 -6.16 7.54 -10.20
CA GLY A 35 -7.08 8.05 -11.23
C GLY A 35 -7.59 6.99 -12.21
N LEU A 36 -7.46 5.70 -11.88
CA LEU A 36 -7.83 4.59 -12.77
C LEU A 36 -9.31 4.21 -12.64
N GLY A 37 -9.86 3.62 -13.71
CA GLY A 37 -11.25 3.17 -13.75
C GLY A 37 -11.59 2.05 -12.76
N ALA A 38 -12.88 1.73 -12.65
CA ALA A 38 -13.42 0.72 -11.73
C ALA A 38 -12.80 -0.69 -11.91
N ASN A 39 -12.23 -0.99 -13.08
CA ASN A 39 -11.52 -2.24 -13.35
C ASN A 39 -10.29 -2.44 -12.47
N LYS A 40 -9.73 -1.36 -11.93
CA LYS A 40 -8.58 -1.38 -11.03
C LYS A 40 -8.95 -1.19 -9.57
N ALA A 41 -10.24 -1.29 -9.22
CA ALA A 41 -10.69 -1.16 -7.83
C ALA A 41 -10.05 -2.24 -6.93
N PRO A 42 -9.80 -1.96 -5.64
CA PRO A 42 -9.19 -2.91 -4.71
C PRO A 42 -9.94 -4.25 -4.64
N ALA A 43 -11.28 -4.21 -4.72
CA ALA A 43 -12.11 -5.40 -4.73
C ALA A 43 -11.87 -6.31 -5.95
N GLN A 44 -11.44 -5.76 -7.10
CA GLN A 44 -11.09 -6.56 -8.27
C GLN A 44 -9.73 -7.21 -8.11
N TRP A 45 -8.75 -6.48 -7.55
CA TRP A 45 -7.44 -7.04 -7.26
C TRP A 45 -7.52 -8.21 -6.26
N LEU A 46 -8.30 -8.08 -5.19
CA LEU A 46 -8.51 -9.16 -4.19
C LEU A 46 -9.19 -10.42 -4.75
N ARG A 47 -9.77 -10.36 -5.96
CA ARG A 47 -10.31 -11.53 -6.65
C ARG A 47 -9.26 -12.28 -7.47
N THR A 48 -8.08 -11.70 -7.66
CA THR A 48 -6.99 -12.36 -8.40
C THR A 48 -6.32 -13.41 -7.52
N ASN A 49 -5.92 -14.53 -8.12
CA ASN A 49 -5.21 -15.60 -7.40
C ASN A 49 -3.94 -15.08 -6.73
N ALA A 50 -3.15 -14.26 -7.44
CA ALA A 50 -1.93 -13.67 -6.90
C ALA A 50 -2.17 -12.85 -5.62
N ALA A 51 -3.26 -12.09 -5.55
CA ALA A 51 -3.59 -11.33 -4.34
C ALA A 51 -4.02 -12.26 -3.19
N GLN A 52 -4.76 -13.32 -3.48
CA GLN A 52 -5.22 -14.29 -2.47
C GLN A 52 -4.05 -15.10 -1.90
N GLU A 53 -3.15 -15.57 -2.76
CA GLU A 53 -1.91 -16.26 -2.38
C GLU A 53 -1.05 -15.36 -1.49
N LEU A 54 -0.84 -14.11 -1.89
CA LEU A 54 -0.08 -13.15 -1.09
C LEU A 54 -0.70 -12.90 0.29
N VAL A 55 -2.03 -12.76 0.36
CA VAL A 55 -2.73 -12.59 1.64
C VAL A 55 -2.56 -13.82 2.52
N GLN A 56 -2.62 -15.01 1.94
CA GLN A 56 -2.41 -16.26 2.64
C GLN A 56 -0.98 -16.34 3.20
N GLU A 57 0.03 -16.08 2.37
CA GLU A 57 1.44 -16.07 2.79
C GLU A 57 1.72 -15.06 3.91
N VAL A 58 1.18 -13.84 3.80
CA VAL A 58 1.34 -12.81 4.85
C VAL A 58 0.68 -13.24 6.17
N THR A 59 -0.43 -13.97 6.08
CA THR A 59 -1.13 -14.53 7.24
C THR A 59 -0.31 -15.66 7.86
N ASP A 60 0.19 -16.59 7.04
CA ASP A 60 0.93 -17.77 7.46
C ASP A 60 2.29 -17.42 8.08
N MET A 61 2.97 -16.43 7.52
CA MET A 61 4.21 -15.88 8.07
C MET A 61 3.99 -15.03 9.33
N GLN A 62 2.75 -14.83 9.77
CA GLN A 62 2.38 -13.99 10.93
C GLN A 62 2.97 -12.58 10.88
N ILE A 63 3.22 -12.05 9.68
CA ILE A 63 3.76 -10.69 9.48
C ILE A 63 2.79 -9.66 10.09
N CYS A 64 1.49 -9.93 10.01
CA CYS A 64 0.46 -9.12 10.64
C CYS A 64 -0.76 -9.97 11.04
N THR A 65 -1.40 -9.61 12.16
CA THR A 65 -2.60 -10.30 12.68
C THR A 65 -3.84 -10.07 11.82
N SER A 66 -3.88 -9.00 11.02
CA SER A 66 -5.02 -8.67 10.16
C SER A 66 -4.55 -8.00 8.87
N PRO A 67 -4.20 -8.80 7.84
CA PRO A 67 -3.62 -8.29 6.59
C PRO A 67 -4.58 -7.40 5.81
N ILE A 68 -5.88 -7.67 5.89
CA ILE A 68 -6.92 -6.89 5.22
C ILE A 68 -8.06 -6.60 6.19
N HIS A 69 -8.51 -5.36 6.20
CA HIS A 69 -9.71 -4.93 6.89
C HIS A 69 -10.61 -4.14 5.94
N SER A 70 -11.86 -4.57 5.78
CA SER A 70 -12.81 -3.90 4.89
C SER A 70 -13.97 -3.33 5.68
N ILE A 71 -14.10 -2.01 5.67
CA ILE A 71 -15.20 -1.26 6.29
C ILE A 71 -16.25 -0.99 5.22
N LYS A 72 -17.47 -1.51 5.44
CA LYS A 72 -18.62 -1.29 4.55
C LYS A 72 -19.58 -0.30 5.20
N GLY A 73 -19.91 0.78 4.48
CA GLY A 73 -20.84 1.81 4.95
C GLY A 73 -20.18 2.89 5.83
N GLY A 74 -20.86 4.03 5.94
CA GLY A 74 -20.40 5.19 6.72
C GLY A 74 -19.31 6.04 6.03
N PRO A 75 -18.84 7.10 6.71
CA PRO A 75 -17.85 8.04 6.16
C PRO A 75 -16.44 7.43 6.02
N ASN A 76 -16.12 6.40 6.81
CA ASN A 76 -14.81 5.74 6.83
C ASN A 76 -14.77 4.44 5.99
N GLN A 77 -15.70 4.28 5.04
CA GLN A 77 -15.73 3.10 4.19
C GLN A 77 -14.45 2.95 3.37
N GLY A 78 -13.99 1.72 3.22
CA GLY A 78 -12.79 1.42 2.47
C GLY A 78 -12.19 0.07 2.82
N THR A 79 -11.29 -0.37 1.95
CA THR A 79 -10.41 -1.52 2.13
C THR A 79 -9.07 -1.00 2.61
N PHE A 80 -8.70 -1.41 3.82
CA PHE A 80 -7.43 -1.15 4.46
C PHE A 80 -6.59 -2.41 4.40
N ALA A 81 -5.32 -2.29 4.05
CA ALA A 81 -4.41 -3.42 3.93
C ALA A 81 -3.04 -3.10 4.50
N HIS A 82 -2.30 -4.13 4.90
CA HIS A 82 -0.91 -3.99 5.34
C HIS A 82 -0.03 -3.37 4.23
N GLU A 83 1.09 -2.77 4.60
CA GLU A 83 2.00 -2.09 3.67
C GLU A 83 2.40 -2.95 2.47
N LEU A 84 2.82 -4.20 2.70
CA LEU A 84 3.18 -5.16 1.65
C LEU A 84 2.07 -5.34 0.60
N LEU A 85 0.82 -5.47 1.06
CA LEU A 85 -0.33 -5.59 0.18
C LEU A 85 -0.61 -4.30 -0.59
N ALA A 86 -0.39 -3.14 0.04
CA ALA A 86 -0.52 -1.85 -0.62
C ALA A 86 0.53 -1.65 -1.72
N VAL A 87 1.78 -2.08 -1.49
CA VAL A 87 2.87 -2.07 -2.48
C VAL A 87 2.55 -2.97 -3.67
N GLU A 88 2.10 -4.20 -3.41
CA GLU A 88 1.74 -5.15 -4.47
C GLU A 88 0.51 -4.68 -5.27
N TYR A 89 -0.49 -4.13 -4.59
CA TYR A 89 -1.64 -3.51 -5.25
C TYR A 89 -1.21 -2.33 -6.15
N ALA A 90 -0.29 -1.48 -5.67
CA ALA A 90 0.27 -0.39 -6.46
C ALA A 90 0.97 -0.92 -7.73
N GLY A 91 1.70 -2.04 -7.63
CA GLY A 91 2.35 -2.71 -8.78
C GLY A 91 1.36 -3.28 -9.78
N TRP A 92 0.30 -3.91 -9.29
CA TRP A 92 -0.77 -4.45 -10.13
C TRP A 92 -1.56 -3.36 -10.87
N ILE A 93 -1.70 -2.19 -10.26
CA ILE A 93 -2.22 -0.99 -10.90
C ILE A 93 -1.29 -0.56 -12.05
N SER A 94 -0.02 -0.31 -11.73
CA SER A 94 1.01 0.08 -12.69
C SER A 94 2.40 -0.06 -12.05
N PRO A 95 3.38 -0.66 -12.74
CA PRO A 95 4.76 -0.72 -12.25
C PRO A 95 5.34 0.65 -11.89
N ALA A 96 4.98 1.71 -12.64
CA ALA A 96 5.43 3.08 -12.34
C ALA A 96 4.82 3.62 -11.04
N PHE A 97 3.58 3.24 -10.73
CA PHE A 97 2.90 3.67 -9.50
C PHE A 97 3.50 2.99 -8.27
N ARG A 98 3.90 1.71 -8.39
CA ARG A 98 4.68 1.00 -7.37
C ARG A 98 6.00 1.68 -7.06
N LEU A 99 6.80 2.00 -8.08
CA LEU A 99 8.08 2.69 -7.85
C LEU A 99 7.88 4.04 -7.16
N LYS A 100 6.81 4.77 -7.49
CA LYS A 100 6.45 6.01 -6.81
C LYS A 100 6.01 5.81 -5.36
N PHE A 101 5.35 4.69 -5.06
CA PHE A 101 4.98 4.28 -3.71
C PHE A 101 6.24 3.91 -2.89
N GLU A 102 7.07 3.02 -3.42
CA GLU A 102 8.28 2.52 -2.77
C GLU A 102 9.32 3.61 -2.55
N ALA A 103 9.56 4.49 -3.55
CA ALA A 103 10.48 5.61 -3.42
C ALA A 103 10.08 6.59 -2.28
N HIS A 104 8.79 6.64 -1.94
CA HIS A 104 8.30 7.49 -0.85
C HIS A 104 8.27 6.76 0.49
N SER A 105 7.82 5.49 0.52
CA SER A 105 7.73 4.70 1.75
C SER A 105 9.10 4.22 2.24
N GLY A 106 10.12 4.16 1.37
CA GLY A 106 11.47 3.80 1.79
C GLY A 106 12.53 4.13 0.75
N GLY A 107 13.32 5.18 1.02
CA GLY A 107 14.68 5.32 0.49
C GLY A 107 15.67 4.25 1.02
N LEU A 108 15.19 3.06 1.41
CA LEU A 108 15.94 2.05 2.16
C LEU A 108 15.98 0.66 1.51
N LEU A 109 15.27 0.40 0.41
CA LEU A 109 15.38 -0.89 -0.28
C LEU A 109 16.59 -0.99 -1.24
N CYS A 110 17.37 0.08 -1.40
CA CYS A 110 18.62 0.03 -2.19
C CYS A 110 19.79 -0.69 -1.47
N TYR A 111 19.63 -1.13 -0.21
CA TYR A 111 20.76 -1.69 0.57
C TYR A 111 20.80 -3.22 0.75
N SER A 112 19.76 -4.00 0.39
CA SER A 112 19.77 -5.45 0.66
C SER A 112 19.81 -6.38 -0.57
N LEU A 113 19.73 -5.85 -1.78
CA LEU A 113 20.10 -6.56 -2.99
C LEU A 113 21.23 -5.75 -3.61
N GLY A 114 22.45 -6.28 -3.57
CA GLY A 114 23.69 -5.61 -4.03
C GLY A 114 23.75 -5.34 -5.53
N ILE A 115 22.70 -4.72 -6.09
CA ILE A 115 22.64 -4.22 -7.45
C ILE A 115 22.75 -2.70 -7.35
N ASN A 116 23.99 -2.25 -7.56
CA ASN A 116 24.38 -0.85 -7.56
C ASN A 116 23.84 -0.20 -8.85
N VAL A 117 22.62 0.34 -8.82
CA VAL A 117 22.09 1.13 -9.93
C VAL A 117 22.41 2.60 -9.66
N TYR A 118 23.55 3.04 -10.18
CA TYR A 118 23.93 4.45 -10.21
C TYR A 118 22.90 5.24 -11.04
N PHE A 119 22.04 6.01 -10.37
CA PHE A 119 21.27 7.07 -11.02
C PHE A 119 22.01 8.40 -10.79
N TRP A 120 22.86 8.77 -11.75
CA TRP A 120 23.32 10.16 -11.89
C TRP A 120 22.17 10.97 -12.50
N THR A 121 21.64 11.94 -11.76
CA THR A 121 20.97 13.07 -12.39
C THR A 121 22.04 14.10 -12.73
N SER A 122 22.18 14.43 -14.01
CA SER A 122 22.96 15.58 -14.49
C SER A 122 22.39 16.90 -13.99
#